data_AF-A0A9D8P0G1-F1
#
_entry.id   AF-A0A9D8P0G1-F1
#
_cell.length_a   1.000
_cell.length_b   1.000
_cell.length_c   1.000
_cell.angle_alpha   90.00
_cell.angle_beta   90.00
_cell.angle_gamma   90.00
#
_symmetry.space_group_name_H-M   'P 1'
#
loop_
_entity.id
_entity.type
_entity.pdbx_description
1 polymer ?
#
loop_
_entity_poly.entity_id
_entity_poly.type
_entity_poly.pdbx_seq_one_letter_code
_entity_poly.pdbx_strand_id
1 'polypeptide(L)'
;MLGGIVALVVAIWFYRSAEARGLPSVPWAVAGVLAYYVPNFIWSLMVAKPWLSTLHAQNAAAMSSLVGHSSIFVGLLFAVLARQFALLRAKP
;
A
#
# COMPACT_ATOMS: atom_id res chain seq x y z
N MET A 1 -5.07 7.45 -10.01
CA MET A 1 -6.30 7.53 -9.19
C MET A 1 -6.53 6.29 -8.32
N LEU A 2 -6.39 5.07 -8.85
CA LEU A 2 -6.56 3.82 -8.10
C LEU A 2 -5.76 3.75 -6.79
N GLY A 3 -4.48 4.13 -6.80
CA GLY A 3 -3.65 4.08 -5.60
C GLY A 3 -4.16 4.94 -4.44
N GLY A 4 -4.80 6.08 -4.71
CA GLY A 4 -5.38 6.94 -3.67
C GLY A 4 -6.68 6.36 -3.09
N ILE A 5 -7.50 5.71 -3.93
CA ILE A 5 -8.70 5.00 -3.48
C ILE A 5 -8.31 3.86 -2.54
N VAL A 6 -7.29 3.08 -2.90
CA VAL A 6 -6.76 2.00 -2.06
C VAL A 6 -6.24 2.55 -0.73
N ALA A 7 -5.53 3.68 -0.74
CA ALA A 7 -5.06 4.31 0.49
C ALA A 7 -6.20 4.72 1.43
N LEU A 8 -7.31 5.25 0.89
CA LEU A 8 -8.50 5.57 1.69
C LEU A 8 -9.15 4.32 2.28
N VAL A 9 -9.25 3.24 1.50
CA VAL A 9 -9.76 1.96 2.00
C VAL A 9 -8.88 1.42 3.12
N VAL A 10 -7.55 1.49 2.97
CA VAL A 10 -6.59 1.10 4.02
C VAL A 10 -6.75 1.99 5.26
N ALA A 11 -6.91 3.30 5.10
CA ALA A 11 -7.12 4.23 6.21
C ALA A 11 -8.37 3.86 7.02
N ILE A 12 -9.50 3.65 6.35
CA ILE A 12 -10.77 3.26 6.97
C ILE A 12 -10.63 1.89 7.64
N TRP A 13 -9.92 0.96 7.01
CA TRP A 13 -9.71 -0.38 7.55
C TRP A 13 -8.90 -0.37 8.85
N PHE A 14 -7.84 0.44 8.91
CA PHE A 14 -7.04 0.62 10.13
C PHE A 14 -7.82 1.38 11.20
N TYR A 15 -8.54 2.43 10.82
CA TYR A 15 -9.40 3.20 11.74
C TYR A 15 -10.39 2.27 12.46
N ARG A 16 -11.20 1.52 11.71
CA ARG A 16 -12.22 0.63 12.29
C ARG A 16 -11.59 -0.50 13.10
N SER A 17 -10.43 -1.00 12.68
CA SER A 17 -9.72 -2.05 13.43
C SER A 17 -9.15 -1.54 14.76
N ALA A 18 -8.70 -0.30 14.82
CA ALA A 18 -8.20 0.31 16.05
C ALA A 18 -9.34 0.68 17.01
N GLU A 19 -10.43 1.26 16.47
CA GLU A 19 -11.63 1.59 17.23
C GLU A 19 -12.22 0.35 17.92
N ALA A 20 -12.34 -0.76 17.18
CA ALA A 20 -12.81 -2.04 17.72
C ALA A 20 -11.93 -2.62 18.85
N ARG A 21 -10.68 -2.14 18.98
CA ARG A 21 -9.72 -2.58 20.01
C ARG A 21 -9.53 -1.56 21.12
N GLY A 22 -10.28 -0.44 21.11
CA GLY A 22 -10.11 0.65 22.09
C GLY A 22 -8.79 1.41 21.95
N LEU A 23 -8.13 1.31 20.80
CA LEU A 23 -6.87 2.02 20.51
C LEU A 23 -7.15 3.40 19.91
N PRO A 24 -6.19 4.34 19.95
CA PRO A 24 -6.34 5.64 19.30
C PRO A 24 -6.47 5.48 17.77
N SER A 25 -7.71 5.62 17.27
CA SER A 25 -8.08 5.27 15.90
C SER A 25 -7.45 6.16 14.83
N VAL A 26 -7.32 7.47 15.10
CA VAL A 26 -6.78 8.44 14.13
C VAL A 26 -5.28 8.19 13.87
N PRO A 27 -4.41 8.05 14.89
CA PRO A 27 -3.01 7.67 14.67
C PRO A 27 -2.85 6.34 13.92
N TRP A 28 -3.67 5.33 14.22
CA TRP A 28 -3.61 4.05 13.51
C TRP A 28 -4.07 4.14 12.06
N ALA A 29 -5.06 4.99 11.75
CA ALA A 29 -5.47 5.26 10.37
C ALA A 29 -4.30 5.86 9.56
N VAL A 30 -3.59 6.85 10.14
CA VAL A 30 -2.40 7.45 9.53
C VAL A 30 -1.29 6.41 9.36
N ALA A 31 -1.06 5.58 10.38
CA ALA A 31 -0.08 4.49 10.30
C ALA A 31 -0.39 3.50 9.17
N GLY A 32 -1.67 3.16 8.96
CA GLY A 32 -2.10 2.32 7.84
C GLY A 32 -1.83 2.95 6.48
N VAL A 33 -2.13 4.24 6.34
CA VAL A 33 -1.83 5.01 5.11
C VAL A 33 -0.33 5.00 4.83
N LEU A 34 0.51 5.25 5.84
CA LEU A 34 1.97 5.23 5.70
C LEU A 34 2.49 3.84 5.34
N ALA A 35 1.96 2.79 5.99
CA ALA A 35 2.31 1.40 5.70
C ALA A 35 1.97 0.99 4.26
N TYR A 36 0.95 1.59 3.65
CA TYR A 36 0.64 1.42 2.24
C TYR A 36 1.51 2.29 1.33
N TYR A 37 1.59 3.61 1.59
CA TYR A 37 2.17 4.58 0.68
C TYR A 37 3.69 4.46 0.56
N VAL A 38 4.40 4.25 1.68
CA VAL A 38 5.87 4.24 1.69
C VAL A 38 6.42 3.09 0.84
N PRO A 39 6.02 1.83 1.04
CA PRO A 39 6.51 0.71 0.21
C PRO A 39 6.04 0.82 -1.24
N ASN A 40 4.79 1.26 -1.48
CA ASN A 40 4.28 1.52 -2.82
C ASN A 40 5.13 2.55 -3.58
N PHE A 41 5.51 3.64 -2.91
CA PHE A 41 6.33 4.69 -3.51
C PHE A 41 7.76 4.21 -3.80
N ILE A 42 8.38 3.51 -2.85
CA ILE A 42 9.70 2.91 -3.02
C ILE A 42 9.70 1.93 -4.21
N TRP A 43 8.74 1.00 -4.27
CA TRP A 43 8.62 0.05 -5.36
C TRP A 43 8.40 0.72 -6.71
N SER A 44 7.54 1.75 -6.75
CA SER A 44 7.27 2.50 -7.97
C SER A 44 8.54 3.15 -8.54
N LEU A 45 9.37 3.76 -7.69
CA LEU A 45 10.60 4.43 -8.12
C LEU A 45 11.72 3.45 -8.45
N MET A 46 11.93 2.43 -7.62
CA MET A 46 13.10 1.54 -7.74
C MET A 46 12.89 0.40 -8.72
N VAL A 47 11.65 -0.06 -8.91
CA VAL A 47 11.37 -1.27 -9.70
C VAL A 47 10.48 -0.93 -10.90
N ALA A 48 9.31 -0.34 -10.65
CA ALA A 48 8.33 -0.15 -11.72
C ALA A 48 8.84 0.81 -12.81
N LYS A 49 9.41 1.97 -12.43
CA LYS A 49 9.95 2.94 -13.40
C LYS A 49 11.07 2.37 -14.30
N PRO A 50 12.14 1.74 -13.77
CA PRO A 50 13.20 1.15 -14.61
C PRO A 50 12.71 0.01 -15.52
N TRP A 51 11.75 -0.80 -15.05
CA TRP A 51 11.19 -1.86 -15.86
C TRP A 51 10.26 -1.32 -16.95
N LEU A 52 9.46 -0.30 -16.66
CA LEU A 52 8.60 0.35 -17.64
C LEU A 52 9.37 0.96 -18.81
N SER A 53 10.55 1.54 -18.58
CA SER A 53 11.38 2.06 -19.68
C SER A 53 11.87 0.94 -20.60
N THR A 54 12.19 -0.22 -20.03
CA THR A 54 12.66 -1.38 -20.78
C THR A 54 11.51 -2.05 -21.55
N LEU A 55 10.35 -2.21 -20.92
CA LEU A 55 9.18 -2.88 -21.50
C LEU A 55 8.51 -2.05 -22.60
N HIS A 56 8.51 -0.72 -22.49
CA HIS A 56 8.05 0.14 -23.58
C HIS A 56 8.96 0.05 -24.81
N ALA A 57 10.28 -0.07 -24.62
CA ALA A 57 11.21 -0.29 -25.74
C ALA A 57 10.98 -1.64 -26.47
N GLN A 58 10.36 -2.61 -25.79
CA GLN A 58 10.04 -3.93 -26.33
C GLN A 58 8.59 -4.04 -26.87
N ASN A 59 7.83 -2.95 -26.94
CA ASN A 59 6.40 -2.95 -27.32
C ASN A 59 5.51 -3.90 -26.48
N ALA A 60 5.93 -4.23 -25.25
CA ALA A 60 5.26 -5.19 -24.38
C ALA A 60 4.15 -4.53 -23.53
N ALA A 61 3.11 -4.01 -24.20
CA ALA A 61 2.06 -3.19 -23.57
C ALA A 61 1.36 -3.86 -22.37
N ALA A 62 1.06 -5.16 -22.45
CA ALA A 62 0.43 -5.90 -21.35
C ALA A 62 1.33 -5.97 -20.10
N MET A 63 2.63 -6.21 -20.30
CA MET A 63 3.61 -6.31 -19.23
C MET A 63 3.87 -4.94 -18.59
N SER A 64 3.93 -3.88 -19.41
CA SER A 64 4.02 -2.50 -18.92
C SER A 64 2.82 -2.13 -18.03
N SER A 65 1.60 -2.49 -18.41
CA SER A 65 0.42 -2.23 -17.57
C SER A 65 0.50 -2.95 -16.21
N LEU A 66 0.91 -4.23 -16.21
CA LEU A 66 1.07 -5.04 -14.99
C LEU A 66 2.12 -4.43 -14.05
N VAL A 67 3.28 -4.07 -14.57
CA VAL A 67 4.35 -3.45 -13.81
C VAL A 67 3.92 -2.08 -13.27
N GLY A 68 3.18 -1.30 -14.05
CA GLY A 68 2.63 -0.02 -13.61
C GLY A 68 1.67 -0.11 -12.43
N HIS A 69 0.92 -1.21 -12.30
CA HIS A 69 -0.01 -1.44 -11.19
C HIS A 69 0.57 -2.31 -10.05
N SER A 70 1.74 -2.92 -10.25
CA SER A 70 2.38 -3.81 -9.27
C SER A 70 2.64 -3.13 -7.92
N SER A 71 2.93 -1.83 -7.93
CA SER A 71 3.20 -1.01 -6.74
C SER A 71 2.01 -1.00 -5.76
N ILE A 72 0.78 -1.01 -6.27
CA ILE A 72 -0.44 -1.04 -5.46
C ILE A 72 -0.49 -2.33 -4.65
N PHE A 73 -0.18 -3.47 -5.26
CA PHE A 73 -0.17 -4.77 -4.59
C PHE A 73 0.92 -4.84 -3.52
N VAL A 74 2.10 -4.28 -3.79
CA VAL A 74 3.19 -4.20 -2.80
C VAL A 74 2.78 -3.33 -1.62
N GLY A 75 2.24 -2.13 -1.85
CA GLY A 75 1.71 -1.29 -0.78
C GLY A 75 0.64 -2.00 0.04
N LEU A 76 -0.30 -2.68 -0.62
CA LEU A 76 -1.38 -3.41 0.05
C LEU A 76 -0.83 -4.55 0.92
N LEU A 77 0.16 -5.30 0.42
CA LEU A 77 0.82 -6.36 1.17
C LEU A 77 1.43 -5.83 2.47
N PHE A 78 2.16 -4.72 2.40
CA PHE A 78 2.75 -4.10 3.59
C PHE A 78 1.69 -3.55 4.55
N ALA A 79 0.59 -2.99 4.06
CA ALA A 79 -0.52 -2.59 4.91
C ALA A 79 -1.16 -3.78 5.64
N VAL A 80 -1.33 -4.93 4.96
CA VAL A 80 -1.83 -6.16 5.58
C VAL A 80 -0.87 -6.65 6.67
N LEU A 81 0.43 -6.66 6.39
CA LEU A 81 1.45 -7.05 7.37
C LEU A 81 1.47 -6.11 8.57
N ALA A 82 1.46 -4.80 8.36
CA ALA A 82 1.40 -3.81 9.43
C ALA A 82 0.16 -4.01 10.31
N ARG A 83 -0.98 -4.34 9.70
CA ARG A 83 -2.19 -4.65 10.47
C ARG A 83 -2.03 -5.92 11.30
N GLN A 84 -1.59 -7.02 10.69
CA GLN A 84 -1.48 -8.32 11.36
C GLN A 84 -0.45 -8.32 12.49
N PHE A 85 0.70 -7.68 12.28
CA PHE A 85 1.82 -7.75 13.21
C PHE A 85 1.87 -6.58 14.19
N ALA A 86 1.43 -5.38 13.80
CA ALA A 86 1.44 -4.21 14.69
C ALA A 86 0.03 -3.93 15.24
N LEU A 87 -0.94 -3.62 14.37
CA LEU A 87 -2.25 -3.16 14.83
C LEU A 87 -2.98 -4.22 15.65
N LEU A 88 -2.98 -5.50 15.26
CA LEU A 88 -3.69 -6.56 15.98
C LEU A 88 -2.97 -7.07 17.22
N ARG A 89 -1.68 -6.76 17.38
CA ARG A 89 -0.87 -7.17 18.54
C ARG A 89 -0.67 -6.04 19.57
N ALA A 90 -1.00 -4.80 19.21
CA ALA A 90 -0.91 -3.66 20.11
C ALA A 90 -1.81 -3.86 21.34
N LYS A 91 -1.34 -3.46 22.52
CA LYS A 91 -2.14 -3.43 23.75
C LYS A 91 -2.82 -2.06 23.88
N PRO A 92 -4.06 -2.00 24.38
CA PRO A 92 -4.73 -0.74 24.70
C PRO A 92 -3.96 0.05 25.76
#